data_AF-A0A946NLI6-F1
#
_entry.id   AF-A0A946NLI6-F1
#
_cell.length_a   1.000
_cell.length_b   1.000
_cell.length_c   1.000
_cell.angle_alpha   90.00
_cell.angle_beta   90.00
_cell.angle_gamma   90.00
#
_symmetry.space_group_name_H-M   'P 1'
#
loop_
_entity.id
_entity.type
_entity.pdbx_description
1 polymer ?
#
loop_
_entity_poly.entity_id
_entity_poly.type
_entity_poly.pdbx_seq_one_letter_code
_entity_poly.pdbx_strand_id
1 'polypeptide(L)'
;MFGINPVKPIVIFLSLMMSGLFFAGSSFAKPDDGASASQKWAVVNGFRSAQFGMTERDVVKAIKDDFGIGKKQVSRKVHPNEKTVTLGVEVKRLLPESGTAKVFYILGYKSKRLIHINVIWGKPVTKNPDAEAVVATANQLRNHFAQKKYQKEGFALNAQLGEGVILVFQGKDRKGRAARLLLSNPKGEKDKKAGEDIALTLSYIEKPLDPDVFRIKEGDF
;
A
#
# COMPACT_ATOMS: atom_id res chain seq x y z
N MET A 1 40.51 -2.51 -17.23
CA MET A 1 39.65 -3.10 -16.18
C MET A 1 38.68 -2.02 -15.72
N PHE A 2 37.46 -2.01 -16.25
CA PHE A 2 36.43 -1.06 -15.83
C PHE A 2 35.77 -1.60 -14.56
N GLY A 3 36.03 -0.93 -13.44
CA GLY A 3 35.40 -1.22 -12.16
C GLY A 3 33.91 -0.96 -12.24
N ILE A 4 33.13 -2.03 -12.19
CA ILE A 4 31.68 -1.96 -11.99
C ILE A 4 31.49 -1.56 -10.54
N ASN A 5 31.13 -0.30 -10.29
CA ASN A 5 30.59 0.12 -9.00
C ASN A 5 29.21 -0.55 -8.81
N PRO A 6 29.01 -1.46 -7.85
CA PRO A 6 27.67 -1.81 -7.44
C PRO A 6 27.18 -0.78 -6.41
N VAL A 7 25.87 -0.67 -6.26
CA VAL A 7 25.16 0.07 -5.22
C VAL A 7 24.86 1.56 -5.51
N LYS A 8 23.68 1.80 -6.12
CA LYS A 8 22.52 2.54 -5.54
C LYS A 8 21.39 2.75 -6.57
N PRO A 9 20.10 2.83 -6.14
CA PRO A 9 19.49 2.34 -4.92
C PRO A 9 18.36 1.33 -5.20
N ILE A 10 18.01 0.60 -4.14
CA ILE A 10 16.77 -0.14 -3.97
C ILE A 10 15.58 0.76 -4.36
N VAL A 11 15.19 0.69 -5.64
CA VAL A 11 13.88 1.16 -6.08
C VAL A 11 12.99 -0.06 -5.90
N ILE A 12 12.40 -0.18 -4.71
CA ILE A 12 11.26 -1.08 -4.51
C ILE A 12 10.17 -0.54 -5.44
N PHE A 13 10.11 -1.11 -6.64
CA PHE A 13 8.99 -0.92 -7.53
C PHE A 13 7.82 -1.65 -6.88
N LEU A 14 6.91 -0.85 -6.35
CA LEU A 14 5.64 -1.29 -5.80
C LEU A 14 4.79 -1.87 -6.93
N SER A 15 5.09 -3.12 -7.30
CA SER A 15 4.40 -3.83 -8.37
C SER A 15 2.95 -4.06 -7.98
N LEU A 16 2.04 -3.66 -8.87
CA LEU A 16 0.61 -3.93 -8.80
C LEU A 16 0.30 -5.40 -9.09
N MET A 17 1.09 -6.09 -9.91
CA MET A 17 0.87 -7.49 -10.24
C MET A 17 0.92 -8.42 -9.01
N MET A 18 1.82 -8.14 -8.07
CA MET A 18 1.90 -8.90 -6.81
C MET A 18 0.75 -8.60 -5.85
N SER A 19 -0.07 -7.58 -6.11
CA SER A 19 -1.20 -7.23 -5.24
C SER A 19 -2.41 -8.14 -5.44
N GLY A 20 -2.64 -8.67 -6.65
CA GLY A 20 -3.82 -9.49 -6.98
C GLY A 20 -3.77 -10.93 -6.46
N LEU A 21 -2.56 -11.51 -6.33
CA LEU A 21 -2.37 -12.92 -5.95
C LEU A 21 -2.92 -13.28 -4.56
N PHE A 22 -3.12 -12.32 -3.67
CA PHE A 22 -3.62 -12.54 -2.31
C PHE A 22 -5.13 -12.26 -2.14
N PHE A 23 -5.83 -11.78 -3.17
CA PHE A 23 -7.29 -11.58 -3.11
C PHE A 23 -8.10 -12.80 -3.56
N ALA A 24 -7.46 -13.79 -4.21
CA ALA A 24 -8.15 -14.83 -4.96
C ALA A 24 -8.41 -16.15 -4.22
N GLY A 25 -8.05 -16.32 -2.93
CA GLY A 25 -8.12 -17.67 -2.37
C GLY A 25 -8.01 -17.84 -0.86
N SER A 26 -8.33 -16.84 -0.05
CA SER A 26 -8.22 -17.03 1.40
C SER A 26 -9.30 -16.32 2.20
N SER A 27 -10.26 -17.10 2.69
CA SER A 27 -11.03 -16.72 3.88
C SER A 27 -10.18 -17.12 5.10
N PHE A 28 -9.27 -16.23 5.51
CA PHE A 28 -8.56 -16.40 6.77
C PHE A 28 -9.35 -15.65 7.85
N ALA A 29 -9.98 -16.45 8.71
CA ALA A 29 -10.91 -16.11 9.79
C ALA A 29 -12.40 -16.09 9.41
N LYS A 30 -13.14 -16.98 10.07
CA LYS A 30 -14.59 -16.87 10.26
C LYS A 30 -14.84 -15.53 10.97
N PRO A 31 -15.76 -14.68 10.49
CA PRO A 31 -16.23 -13.56 11.31
C PRO A 31 -16.74 -14.17 12.61
N ASP A 32 -16.38 -13.57 13.74
CA ASP A 32 -17.12 -13.80 14.97
C ASP A 32 -18.61 -13.54 14.65
N ASP A 33 -19.51 -14.46 15.01
CA ASP A 33 -20.95 -14.36 14.74
C ASP A 33 -21.62 -13.23 15.54
N GLY A 34 -20.84 -12.32 16.11
CA GLY A 34 -21.24 -11.00 16.59
C GLY A 34 -21.60 -10.07 15.43
N ALA A 35 -22.70 -10.36 14.75
CA ALA A 35 -23.37 -9.44 13.84
C ALA A 35 -23.79 -8.17 14.61
N SER A 36 -22.89 -7.18 14.70
CA SER A 36 -23.31 -5.81 14.93
C SER A 36 -24.06 -5.34 13.68
N ALA A 37 -25.39 -5.46 13.72
CA ALA A 37 -26.31 -5.15 12.63
C ALA A 37 -26.29 -3.66 12.19
N SER A 38 -25.37 -2.83 12.70
CA SER A 38 -25.31 -1.38 12.45
C SER A 38 -24.03 -0.87 11.77
N GLN A 39 -23.05 -1.73 11.47
CA GLN A 39 -21.80 -1.26 10.87
C GLN A 39 -22.02 -0.73 9.44
N LYS A 40 -21.72 0.57 9.24
CA LYS A 40 -21.71 1.20 7.92
C LYS A 40 -20.69 0.50 7.02
N TRP A 41 -21.05 0.31 5.76
CA TRP A 41 -20.14 -0.19 4.73
C TRP A 41 -18.90 0.71 4.62
N ALA A 42 -17.74 0.08 4.45
CA ALA A 42 -16.53 0.77 4.07
C ALA A 42 -16.71 1.40 2.69
N VAL A 43 -16.00 2.52 2.48
CA VAL A 43 -15.93 3.21 1.19
C VAL A 43 -14.46 3.38 0.86
N VAL A 44 -13.97 2.60 -0.10
CA VAL A 44 -12.56 2.61 -0.49
C VAL A 44 -12.45 3.33 -1.83
N ASN A 45 -12.40 4.66 -1.79
CA ASN A 45 -12.39 5.49 -3.00
C ASN A 45 -11.03 6.13 -3.31
N GLY A 46 -10.04 5.96 -2.43
CA GLY A 46 -8.74 6.60 -2.54
C GLY A 46 -8.18 6.96 -1.16
N PHE A 47 -7.39 8.02 -1.10
CA PHE A 47 -6.71 8.47 0.10
C PHE A 47 -6.85 9.99 0.29
N ARG A 48 -7.50 10.40 1.38
CA ARG A 48 -7.84 11.81 1.66
C ARG A 48 -8.55 12.44 0.44
N SER A 49 -8.02 13.52 -0.11
CA SER A 49 -8.63 14.22 -1.25
C SER A 49 -8.32 13.54 -2.59
N ALA A 50 -7.31 12.66 -2.66
CA ALA A 50 -6.97 11.93 -3.88
C ALA A 50 -7.84 10.69 -4.08
N GLN A 51 -8.71 10.70 -5.09
CA GLN A 51 -9.66 9.62 -5.37
C GLN A 51 -9.31 8.85 -6.65
N PHE A 52 -9.70 7.58 -6.72
CA PHE A 52 -9.58 6.78 -7.95
C PHE A 52 -10.25 7.47 -9.13
N GLY A 53 -9.64 7.37 -10.32
CA GLY A 53 -10.10 8.07 -11.52
C GLY A 53 -9.51 9.48 -11.72
N MET A 54 -8.86 10.06 -10.71
CA MET A 54 -8.20 11.37 -10.82
C MET A 54 -7.05 11.37 -11.83
N THR A 55 -6.86 12.49 -12.54
CA THR A 55 -5.68 12.67 -13.41
C THR A 55 -4.42 12.94 -12.59
N GLU A 56 -3.25 12.84 -13.22
CA GLU A 56 -1.98 13.26 -12.59
C GLU A 56 -2.03 14.69 -12.03
N ARG A 57 -2.68 15.61 -12.76
CA ARG A 57 -2.85 17.01 -12.34
C ARG A 57 -3.69 17.12 -11.07
N ASP A 58 -4.81 16.39 -11.04
CA ASP A 58 -5.74 16.40 -9.89
C ASP A 58 -5.07 15.79 -8.65
N VAL A 59 -4.28 14.72 -8.83
CA VAL A 59 -3.51 14.11 -7.73
C VAL A 59 -2.46 15.08 -7.19
N VAL A 60 -1.73 15.79 -8.05
CA VAL A 60 -0.77 16.82 -7.60
C VAL A 60 -1.48 17.95 -6.85
N LYS A 61 -2.70 18.34 -7.27
CA LYS A 61 -3.51 19.30 -6.52
C LYS A 61 -3.92 18.75 -5.16
N ALA A 62 -4.43 17.52 -5.08
CA ALA A 62 -4.80 16.87 -3.84
C ALA A 62 -3.61 16.76 -2.86
N ILE A 63 -2.41 16.43 -3.36
CA ILE A 63 -1.17 16.42 -2.56
C ILE A 63 -0.90 17.80 -1.93
N LYS A 64 -1.06 18.87 -2.71
CA LYS A 64 -0.87 20.24 -2.22
C LYS A 64 -1.90 20.58 -1.15
N ASP A 65 -3.16 20.26 -1.38
CA ASP A 65 -4.26 20.56 -0.47
C ASP A 65 -4.15 19.76 0.84
N ASP A 66 -3.77 18.47 0.75
CA ASP A 66 -3.70 17.56 1.89
C ASP A 66 -2.43 17.75 2.74
N PHE A 67 -1.30 18.13 2.13
CA PHE A 67 0.01 18.14 2.80
C PHE A 67 0.81 19.44 2.66
N GLY A 68 0.33 20.41 1.87
CA GLY A 68 1.11 21.62 1.56
C GLY A 68 2.33 21.35 0.67
N ILE A 69 2.44 20.18 0.05
CA ILE A 69 3.61 19.78 -0.75
C ILE A 69 3.44 20.27 -2.18
N GLY A 70 4.39 21.10 -2.64
CA GLY A 70 4.36 21.65 -4.00
C GLY A 70 4.80 20.63 -5.05
N LYS A 71 4.37 20.83 -6.32
CA LYS A 71 4.71 19.96 -7.46
C LYS A 71 6.21 19.61 -7.58
N LYS A 72 7.10 20.56 -7.28
CA LYS A 72 8.56 20.35 -7.36
C LYS A 72 9.10 19.30 -6.37
N GLN A 73 8.37 19.05 -5.29
CA GLN A 73 8.71 18.05 -4.27
C GLN A 73 8.04 16.70 -4.53
N VAL A 74 7.16 16.62 -5.52
CA VAL A 74 6.52 15.37 -5.93
C VAL A 74 7.46 14.65 -6.89
N SER A 75 7.99 13.51 -6.45
CA SER A 75 8.76 12.63 -7.33
C SER A 75 7.84 11.97 -8.35
N ARG A 76 8.29 11.81 -9.59
CA ARG A 76 7.55 11.15 -10.67
C ARG A 76 8.43 10.07 -11.30
N LYS A 77 7.91 8.85 -11.41
CA LYS A 77 8.61 7.73 -12.05
C LYS A 77 7.66 6.91 -12.91
N VAL A 78 8.18 6.30 -13.97
CA VAL A 78 7.43 5.31 -14.77
C VAL A 78 7.92 3.92 -14.38
N HIS A 79 7.01 3.00 -14.11
CA HIS A 79 7.37 1.62 -13.85
C HIS A 79 7.89 0.95 -15.14
N PRO A 80 9.09 0.33 -15.15
CA PRO A 80 9.70 -0.19 -16.37
C PRO A 80 8.87 -1.31 -17.01
N ASN A 81 8.28 -2.20 -16.19
CA ASN A 81 7.47 -3.32 -16.68
C ASN A 81 5.97 -2.98 -16.80
N GLU A 82 5.35 -2.49 -15.73
CA GLU A 82 3.91 -2.19 -15.71
C GLU A 82 3.51 -0.93 -16.49
N LYS A 83 4.49 -0.08 -16.84
CA LYS A 83 4.31 1.19 -17.57
C LYS A 83 3.35 2.19 -16.88
N THR A 84 3.03 1.97 -15.62
CA THR A 84 2.29 2.89 -14.76
C THR A 84 3.14 4.10 -14.38
N VAL A 85 2.49 5.20 -14.01
CA VAL A 85 3.18 6.41 -13.50
C VAL A 85 2.99 6.47 -11.99
N THR A 86 4.07 6.60 -11.25
CA THR A 86 4.03 6.75 -9.79
C THR A 86 4.43 8.17 -9.40
N LEU A 87 3.57 8.83 -8.64
CA LEU A 87 3.86 10.06 -7.92
C LEU A 87 4.19 9.72 -6.46
N GLY A 88 5.35 10.12 -5.96
CA GLY A 88 5.79 9.83 -4.60
C GLY A 88 6.07 11.09 -3.78
N VAL A 89 5.56 11.13 -2.55
CA VAL A 89 5.77 12.22 -1.58
C VAL A 89 6.14 11.70 -0.20
N GLU A 90 7.02 12.41 0.50
CA GLU A 90 7.36 12.14 1.90
C GLU A 90 6.48 12.99 2.82
N VAL A 91 5.90 12.38 3.85
CA VAL A 91 5.01 13.03 4.82
C VAL A 91 5.48 12.69 6.23
N LYS A 92 6.03 13.68 6.94
CA LYS A 92 6.69 13.47 8.24
C LYS A 92 5.75 13.03 9.37
N ARG A 93 4.47 13.43 9.32
CA ARG A 93 3.47 13.20 10.38
C ARG A 93 2.11 12.91 9.75
N LEU A 94 1.99 11.75 9.12
CA LEU A 94 0.75 11.38 8.44
C LEU A 94 -0.37 11.00 9.41
N LEU A 95 0.02 10.32 10.49
CA LEU A 95 -0.78 10.06 11.69
C LEU A 95 0.03 10.53 12.91
N PRO A 96 -0.63 10.83 14.05
CA PRO A 96 0.08 11.09 15.30
C PRO A 96 1.05 9.96 15.60
N GLU A 97 2.30 10.31 15.95
CA GLU A 97 3.34 9.37 16.41
C GLU A 97 3.72 8.24 15.44
N SER A 98 3.24 8.24 14.18
CA SER A 98 3.56 7.17 13.22
C SER A 98 4.96 7.26 12.62
N GLY A 99 5.70 8.34 12.90
CA GLY A 99 6.91 8.70 12.18
C GLY A 99 6.66 9.07 10.70
N THR A 100 7.76 9.17 9.95
CA THR A 100 7.72 9.56 8.53
C THR A 100 7.14 8.46 7.65
N ALA A 101 6.18 8.84 6.82
CA ALA A 101 5.60 7.99 5.79
C ALA A 101 6.05 8.43 4.40
N LYS A 102 5.99 7.51 3.44
CA LYS A 102 6.01 7.84 2.02
C LYS A 102 4.72 7.40 1.36
N VAL A 103 4.04 8.32 0.68
CA VAL A 103 2.81 8.06 -0.06
C VAL A 103 3.13 7.97 -1.54
N PHE A 104 2.67 6.90 -2.18
CA PHE A 104 2.82 6.63 -3.60
C PHE A 104 1.44 6.55 -4.24
N TYR A 105 1.18 7.45 -5.18
CA TYR A 105 -0.02 7.45 -6.03
C TYR A 105 0.35 6.85 -7.38
N ILE A 106 -0.32 5.77 -7.77
CA ILE A 106 0.03 5.00 -8.97
C ILE A 106 -1.11 5.15 -9.98
N LEU A 107 -0.76 5.67 -11.15
CA LEU A 107 -1.64 5.92 -12.26
C LEU A 107 -1.56 4.80 -13.28
N GLY A 108 -2.72 4.35 -13.75
CA GLY A 108 -2.86 3.23 -14.67
C GLY A 108 -2.17 3.47 -16.02
N TYR A 109 -1.74 2.38 -16.64
CA TYR A 109 -1.01 2.43 -17.90
C TYR A 109 -1.86 2.99 -19.04
N LYS A 110 -3.07 2.48 -19.27
CA LYS A 110 -3.92 2.91 -20.39
C LYS A 110 -4.73 4.14 -20.01
N SER A 111 -5.37 4.11 -18.85
CA SER A 111 -6.29 5.16 -18.38
C SER A 111 -5.59 6.46 -18.01
N LYS A 112 -4.31 6.39 -17.59
CA LYS A 112 -3.56 7.51 -16.97
C LYS A 112 -4.29 8.11 -15.77
N ARG A 113 -5.13 7.32 -15.09
CA ARG A 113 -5.88 7.73 -13.89
C ARG A 113 -5.34 7.06 -12.64
N LEU A 114 -5.54 7.68 -11.47
CA LEU A 114 -5.20 7.09 -10.19
C LEU A 114 -5.97 5.77 -10.00
N ILE A 115 -5.26 4.66 -9.82
CA ILE A 115 -5.84 3.33 -9.63
C ILE A 115 -5.39 2.65 -8.32
N HIS A 116 -4.30 3.13 -7.72
CA HIS A 116 -3.72 2.52 -6.52
C HIS A 116 -2.97 3.57 -5.70
N ILE A 117 -3.12 3.51 -4.37
CA ILE A 117 -2.32 4.28 -3.42
C ILE A 117 -1.59 3.32 -2.48
N ASN A 118 -0.31 3.57 -2.22
CA ASN A 118 0.45 2.90 -1.18
C ASN A 118 1.01 3.93 -0.19
N VAL A 119 0.86 3.64 1.10
CA VAL A 119 1.48 4.40 2.18
C VAL A 119 2.44 3.47 2.90
N ILE A 120 3.70 3.87 3.03
CA ILE A 120 4.76 3.06 3.62
C ILE A 120 5.37 3.79 4.81
N TRP A 121 5.46 3.10 5.93
CA TRP A 121 6.26 3.46 7.10
C TRP A 121 7.36 2.40 7.31
N GLY A 122 8.42 2.76 8.02
CA GLY A 122 9.54 1.85 8.24
C GLY A 122 10.51 1.82 7.07
N LYS A 123 11.19 0.69 6.83
CA LYS A 123 12.06 0.53 5.64
C LYS A 123 11.22 0.48 4.35
N PRO A 124 11.75 1.01 3.22
CA PRO A 124 13.01 1.73 3.07
C PRO A 124 12.90 3.23 3.38
N VAL A 125 11.75 3.72 3.87
CA VAL A 125 11.47 5.16 4.05
C VAL A 125 12.35 5.76 5.14
N THR A 126 12.52 5.05 6.26
CA THR A 126 13.35 5.47 7.39
C THR A 126 14.51 4.50 7.57
N LYS A 127 15.74 5.02 7.68
CA LYS A 127 16.95 4.18 7.83
C LYS A 127 16.91 3.34 9.10
N ASN A 128 16.54 3.93 10.23
CA ASN A 128 16.43 3.27 11.53
C ASN A 128 15.00 3.50 12.04
N PRO A 129 14.03 2.69 11.63
CA PRO A 129 12.65 2.89 12.04
C PRO A 129 12.45 2.54 13.51
N ASP A 130 11.55 3.27 14.17
CA ASP A 130 11.03 2.89 15.47
C ASP A 130 10.02 1.75 15.27
N ALA A 131 10.42 0.53 15.63
CA ALA A 131 9.60 -0.65 15.42
C ALA A 131 8.32 -0.63 16.26
N GLU A 132 8.37 -0.07 17.47
CA GLU A 132 7.20 0.03 18.34
C GLU A 132 6.18 0.99 17.73
N ALA A 133 6.62 2.16 17.28
CA ALA A 133 5.76 3.12 16.59
C ALA A 133 5.11 2.55 15.32
N VAL A 134 5.87 1.76 14.54
CA VAL A 134 5.34 1.09 13.34
C VAL A 134 4.28 0.04 13.69
N VAL A 135 4.50 -0.76 14.74
CA VAL A 135 3.51 -1.75 15.23
C VAL A 135 2.28 -1.06 15.81
N ALA A 136 2.46 0.01 16.58
CA ALA A 136 1.36 0.81 17.13
C ALA A 136 0.50 1.41 15.99
N THR A 137 1.14 1.95 14.95
CA THR A 137 0.46 2.43 13.74
C THR A 137 -0.34 1.33 13.06
N ALA A 138 0.22 0.12 12.95
CA ALA A 138 -0.48 -1.03 12.37
C ALA A 138 -1.74 -1.39 13.16
N ASN A 139 -1.64 -1.43 14.49
CA ASN A 139 -2.77 -1.72 15.39
C ASN A 139 -3.85 -0.63 15.32
N GLN A 140 -3.47 0.64 15.30
CA GLN A 140 -4.41 1.76 15.17
C GLN A 140 -5.19 1.68 13.85
N LEU A 141 -4.49 1.43 12.74
CA LEU A 141 -5.13 1.28 11.42
C LEU A 141 -6.03 0.05 11.35
N ARG A 142 -5.59 -1.09 11.90
CA ARG A 142 -6.42 -2.31 11.99
C ARG A 142 -7.72 -2.03 12.72
N ASN A 143 -7.65 -1.40 13.90
CA ASN A 143 -8.81 -1.08 14.72
C ASN A 143 -9.76 -0.12 13.99
N HIS A 144 -9.21 0.87 13.27
CA HIS A 144 -10.01 1.76 12.43
C HIS A 144 -10.77 1.02 11.33
N PHE A 145 -10.10 0.12 10.60
CA PHE A 145 -10.73 -0.64 9.53
C PHE A 145 -11.77 -1.64 10.06
N ALA A 146 -11.49 -2.34 11.16
CA ALA A 146 -12.40 -3.33 11.74
C ALA A 146 -13.78 -2.78 12.18
N GLN A 147 -13.92 -1.45 12.29
CA GLN A 147 -15.21 -0.80 12.62
C GLN A 147 -16.20 -0.72 11.44
N LYS A 148 -15.78 -1.13 10.23
CA LYS A 148 -16.60 -1.03 9.01
C LYS A 148 -16.96 -2.41 8.47
N LYS A 149 -18.03 -2.45 7.69
CA LYS A 149 -18.45 -3.65 6.95
C LYS A 149 -17.73 -3.77 5.61
N TYR A 150 -17.24 -4.97 5.32
CA TYR A 150 -16.58 -5.37 4.06
C TYR A 150 -17.25 -6.59 3.45
N GLN A 151 -16.93 -6.91 2.19
CA GLN A 151 -17.32 -8.18 1.58
C GLN A 151 -16.70 -9.34 2.36
N LYS A 152 -17.45 -10.43 2.56
CA LYS A 152 -16.97 -11.63 3.28
C LYS A 152 -15.78 -12.27 2.54
N GLU A 153 -15.90 -12.38 1.22
CA GLU A 153 -14.85 -12.92 0.38
C GLU A 153 -13.66 -11.96 0.32
N GLY A 154 -12.46 -12.46 0.58
CA GLY A 154 -11.22 -11.68 0.59
C GLY A 154 -11.02 -10.80 1.83
N PHE A 155 -11.90 -10.90 2.85
CA PHE A 155 -11.68 -10.30 4.17
C PHE A 155 -10.73 -11.15 5.01
N ALA A 156 -9.78 -10.51 5.69
CA ALA A 156 -8.86 -11.17 6.60
C ALA A 156 -8.35 -10.20 7.67
N LEU A 157 -8.06 -10.72 8.87
CA LEU A 157 -7.45 -10.00 9.98
C LEU A 157 -6.33 -10.83 10.59
N ASN A 158 -5.18 -10.19 10.87
CA ASN A 158 -4.02 -10.78 11.54
C ASN A 158 -3.59 -12.16 10.99
N ALA A 159 -3.62 -12.36 9.67
CA ALA A 159 -3.21 -13.63 9.05
C ALA A 159 -1.69 -13.66 8.81
N GLN A 160 -1.02 -14.74 9.18
CA GLN A 160 0.39 -14.95 8.85
C GLN A 160 0.51 -15.36 7.37
N LEU A 161 1.30 -14.63 6.57
CA LEU A 161 1.52 -14.95 5.15
C LEU A 161 2.83 -15.69 4.89
N GLY A 162 3.78 -15.61 5.82
CA GLY A 162 5.11 -16.22 5.73
C GLY A 162 5.97 -15.78 6.90
N GLU A 163 7.22 -16.23 6.98
CA GLU A 163 8.11 -15.85 8.08
C GLU A 163 8.30 -14.33 8.14
N GLY A 164 7.96 -13.72 9.28
CA GLY A 164 8.08 -12.28 9.48
C GLY A 164 7.07 -11.41 8.73
N VAL A 165 6.07 -11.97 8.04
CA VAL A 165 5.08 -11.18 7.28
C VAL A 165 3.65 -11.46 7.78
N ILE A 166 3.00 -10.42 8.26
CA ILE A 166 1.64 -10.44 8.82
C ILE A 166 0.72 -9.58 7.96
N LEU A 167 -0.34 -10.19 7.43
CA LEU A 167 -1.49 -9.49 6.89
C LEU A 167 -2.35 -8.98 8.05
N VAL A 168 -2.11 -7.74 8.45
CA VAL A 168 -2.79 -7.11 9.58
C VAL A 168 -4.28 -6.92 9.28
N PHE A 169 -4.60 -6.49 8.05
CA PHE A 169 -5.96 -6.28 7.59
C PHE A 169 -6.07 -6.47 6.07
N GLN A 170 -7.17 -7.05 5.60
CA GLN A 170 -7.61 -6.99 4.20
C GLN A 170 -9.13 -6.91 4.13
N GLY A 171 -9.66 -6.08 3.23
CA GLY A 171 -11.09 -6.02 2.99
C GLY A 171 -11.45 -5.33 1.68
N LYS A 172 -12.52 -5.82 1.04
CA LYS A 172 -13.14 -5.23 -0.15
C LYS A 172 -14.40 -4.44 0.23
N ASP A 173 -14.57 -3.23 -0.29
CA ASP A 173 -15.81 -2.47 -0.15
C ASP A 173 -16.93 -3.04 -1.04
N ARG A 174 -18.13 -2.43 -1.03
CA ARG A 174 -19.27 -2.90 -1.86
C ARG A 174 -18.95 -2.94 -3.35
N LYS A 175 -18.01 -2.13 -3.83
CA LYS A 175 -17.63 -2.02 -5.25
C LYS A 175 -16.44 -2.94 -5.59
N GLY A 176 -15.97 -3.76 -4.65
CA GLY A 176 -14.82 -4.65 -4.84
C GLY A 176 -13.47 -3.95 -4.75
N ARG A 177 -13.43 -2.68 -4.34
CA ARG A 177 -12.19 -1.91 -4.14
C ARG A 177 -11.58 -2.32 -2.82
N ALA A 178 -10.27 -2.47 -2.77
CA ALA A 178 -9.62 -3.10 -1.63
C ALA A 178 -8.79 -2.12 -0.78
N ALA A 179 -8.85 -2.32 0.53
CA ALA A 179 -7.84 -1.83 1.47
C ALA A 179 -7.06 -3.03 2.02
N ARG A 180 -5.74 -2.90 2.12
CA ARG A 180 -4.84 -3.95 2.63
C ARG A 180 -3.75 -3.34 3.49
N LEU A 181 -3.49 -3.92 4.65
CA LEU A 181 -2.46 -3.51 5.58
C LEU A 181 -1.52 -4.69 5.84
N LEU A 182 -0.25 -4.54 5.45
CA LEU A 182 0.77 -5.56 5.56
C LEU A 182 1.90 -5.06 6.46
N LEU A 183 2.19 -5.82 7.52
CA LEU A 183 3.35 -5.62 8.38
C LEU A 183 4.41 -6.65 8.03
N SER A 184 5.60 -6.18 7.67
CA SER A 184 6.78 -7.01 7.43
C SER A 184 7.81 -6.70 8.50
N ASN A 185 8.31 -7.72 9.17
CA ASN A 185 9.39 -7.68 10.13
C ASN A 185 10.20 -8.97 9.97
N PRO A 186 10.94 -9.13 8.85
CA PRO A 186 11.77 -10.30 8.65
C PRO A 186 12.80 -10.40 9.78
N LYS A 187 13.14 -11.62 10.19
CA LYS A 187 14.28 -11.81 11.08
C LYS A 187 15.50 -11.24 10.37
N GLY A 188 16.25 -10.41 11.08
CA GLY A 188 17.53 -9.93 10.58
C GLY A 188 18.46 -11.11 10.25
N GLU A 189 19.44 -10.88 9.37
CA GLU A 189 20.61 -11.76 9.27
C GLU A 189 21.26 -11.91 10.67
N LYS A 190 22.17 -12.89 10.85
CA LYS A 190 22.68 -13.32 12.16
C LYS A 190 23.20 -12.20 13.10
N ASP A 191 23.43 -10.98 12.59
CA ASP A 191 23.91 -9.81 13.34
C ASP A 191 22.93 -8.62 13.40
N LYS A 192 21.76 -8.70 12.77
CA LYS A 192 20.76 -7.62 12.74
C LYS A 192 19.73 -7.75 13.86
N LYS A 193 19.42 -6.64 14.53
CA LYS A 193 18.42 -6.62 15.61
C LYS A 193 17.01 -6.80 15.02
N ALA A 194 16.16 -7.56 15.70
CA ALA A 194 14.75 -7.67 15.36
C ALA A 194 14.10 -6.27 15.27
N GLY A 195 13.28 -6.02 14.25
CA GLY A 195 12.66 -4.73 14.02
C GLY A 195 13.48 -3.75 13.16
N GLU A 196 14.76 -4.01 12.89
CA GLU A 196 15.58 -3.10 12.08
C GLU A 196 15.08 -2.97 10.63
N ASP A 197 14.55 -4.07 10.08
CA ASP A 197 14.00 -4.14 8.73
C ASP A 197 12.46 -4.05 8.68
N ILE A 198 11.83 -3.56 9.77
CA ILE A 198 10.37 -3.44 9.86
C ILE A 198 9.81 -2.46 8.83
N ALA A 199 8.69 -2.83 8.23
CA ALA A 199 7.96 -2.01 7.27
C ALA A 199 6.45 -2.25 7.41
N LEU A 200 5.67 -1.18 7.34
CA LEU A 200 4.21 -1.22 7.28
C LEU A 200 3.76 -0.63 5.95
N THR A 201 2.99 -1.39 5.18
CA THR A 201 2.42 -0.94 3.91
C THR A 201 0.89 -0.97 3.97
N LEU A 202 0.27 0.19 3.80
CA LEU A 202 -1.16 0.33 3.56
C LEU A 202 -1.41 0.55 2.08
N SER A 203 -2.19 -0.33 1.46
CA SER A 203 -2.61 -0.26 0.06
C SER A 203 -4.09 0.05 -0.07
N TYR A 204 -4.45 0.98 -0.95
CA TYR A 204 -5.80 1.17 -1.47
C TYR A 204 -5.78 0.87 -2.97
N ILE A 205 -6.66 -0.02 -3.44
CA ILE A 205 -6.62 -0.57 -4.80
C ILE A 205 -8.00 -0.49 -5.44
N GLU A 206 -8.12 0.16 -6.60
CA GLU A 206 -9.39 0.30 -7.31
C GLU A 206 -9.90 -1.06 -7.84
N LYS A 207 -9.02 -1.78 -8.54
CA LYS A 207 -9.32 -3.08 -9.17
C LYS A 207 -8.24 -4.09 -8.82
N PRO A 208 -8.31 -4.74 -7.64
CA PRO A 208 -7.25 -5.64 -7.17
C PRO A 208 -7.02 -6.86 -8.06
N LEU A 209 -8.06 -7.35 -8.75
CA LEU A 209 -7.98 -8.53 -9.62
C LEU A 209 -7.67 -8.20 -11.08
N ASP A 210 -7.88 -6.94 -11.50
CA ASP A 210 -7.62 -6.50 -12.87
C ASP A 210 -7.09 -5.06 -12.89
N PRO A 211 -5.84 -4.84 -12.43
CA PRO A 211 -5.23 -3.52 -12.46
C PRO A 211 -4.94 -3.05 -13.89
N ASP A 212 -5.03 -1.75 -14.14
CA ASP A 212 -4.67 -1.13 -15.42
C ASP A 212 -3.15 -0.98 -15.55
N VAL A 213 -2.51 -2.05 -16.03
CA VAL A 213 -1.07 -2.19 -16.18
C VAL A 213 -0.75 -2.79 -17.55
N PHE A 214 0.47 -2.55 -18.03
CA PHE A 214 0.96 -3.24 -19.23
C PHE A 214 1.06 -4.75 -18.98
N ARG A 215 0.53 -5.53 -19.92
CA ARG A 215 0.62 -7.00 -19.97
C ARG A 215 1.00 -7.38 -21.40
N ILE A 216 1.92 -8.31 -21.53
CA ILE A 216 2.18 -9.02 -22.78
C ILE A 216 1.05 -10.03 -22.94
N LYS A 217 0.44 -10.05 -24.13
CA LYS A 217 -0.61 -11.00 -24.49
C LYS A 217 -0.02 -12.21 -25.20
N GLU A 218 -0.77 -13.29 -25.22
CA GLU A 218 -0.47 -14.44 -26.07
C GLU A 218 -0.42 -14.00 -27.54
N GLY A 219 0.67 -14.34 -28.24
CA GLY A 219 0.93 -13.94 -29.62
C GLY A 219 1.61 -12.58 -29.81
N ASP A 220 1.97 -11.85 -28.74
CA ASP A 220 2.79 -10.63 -28.84
C ASP A 220 4.28 -10.94 -29.17
N PHE A 221 4.69 -12.22 -29.08
CA PHE A 221 6.02 -12.74 -29.40
C PHE A 221 5.94 -14.12 -30.02
#